data_AF-U6DBE4-F1
#
_entry.id   AF-U6DBE4-F1
#
_cell.length_a   1.000
_cell.length_b   1.000
_cell.length_c   1.000
_cell.angle_alpha   90.00
_cell.angle_beta   90.00
_cell.angle_gamma   90.00
#
_symmetry.space_group_name_H-M   'P 1'
#
loop_
_entity.id
_entity.type
_entity.pdbx_description
1 polymer ?
#
loop_
_entity_poly.entity_id
_entity_poly.type
_entity_poly.pdbx_seq_one_letter_code
_entity_poly.pdbx_strand_id
1 'polypeptide(L)'
;ILRLPPEYASTVRRAVQSGHVNLKDRLTIELHPDGRHGIVRVDRVPLASKLVDLPCVMESLKTIDKKTFYKTADICQMLVSTVDGDLYPPVEEPVATTDPKASKKKDKDKEKKFIWNHGITLPLKNVRKRRFRKTAKKKYIESPDVEKEVKRLLSTDAEAVSTRWEIIAEDETKETENQGLDISSPGMSGHRQGHDSLE
;
A
#
# COMPACT_ATOMS: atom_id res chain seq x y z
N ILE A 1 11.95 -9.31 12.63
CA ILE A 1 11.38 -10.45 13.41
C ILE A 1 11.65 -11.76 12.65
N LEU A 2 12.01 -12.85 13.33
CA LEU A 2 12.06 -14.19 12.74
C LEU A 2 10.88 -15.03 13.25
N ARG A 3 10.07 -15.58 12.35
CA ARG A 3 8.97 -16.48 12.66
C ARG A 3 9.25 -17.85 12.09
N LEU A 4 9.15 -18.87 12.95
CA LEU A 4 9.35 -20.27 12.61
C LEU A 4 8.06 -21.05 12.88
N PRO A 5 7.90 -22.24 12.28
CA PRO A 5 6.87 -23.19 12.70
C PRO A 5 7.06 -23.58 14.18
N PRO A 6 5.98 -23.89 14.92
CA PRO A 6 6.02 -24.04 16.38
C PRO A 6 7.06 -25.03 16.91
N GLU A 7 7.26 -26.15 16.22
CA GLU A 7 8.20 -27.21 16.55
C GLU A 7 9.66 -26.72 16.46
N TYR A 8 10.02 -26.05 15.35
CA TYR A 8 11.35 -25.46 15.16
C TYR A 8 11.57 -24.27 16.08
N ALA A 9 10.55 -23.44 16.31
CA ALA A 9 10.60 -22.34 17.27
C ALA A 9 10.92 -22.83 18.69
N SER A 10 10.37 -23.98 19.09
CA SER A 10 10.62 -24.59 20.39
C SER A 10 12.05 -25.13 20.50
N THR A 11 12.56 -25.77 19.45
CA THR A 11 13.95 -26.24 19.37
C THR A 11 14.94 -25.08 19.46
N VAL A 12 14.74 -24.02 18.67
CA VAL A 12 15.58 -22.81 18.70
C VAL A 12 15.48 -22.10 20.06
N ARG A 13 14.28 -22.02 20.66
CA ARG A 13 14.09 -21.44 21.99
C ARG A 13 14.95 -22.14 23.04
N ARG A 14 14.93 -23.47 23.08
CA ARG A 14 15.77 -24.25 24.01
C ARG A 14 17.26 -24.00 23.76
N ALA A 15 17.67 -23.95 22.51
CA ALA A 15 19.06 -23.69 22.14
C ALA A 15 19.52 -22.28 22.60
N VAL A 16 18.71 -21.25 22.37
CA VAL A 16 18.97 -19.86 22.82
C VAL A 16 19.08 -19.79 24.35
N GLN A 17 18.16 -20.42 25.07
CA GLN A 17 18.16 -20.43 26.54
C GLN A 17 19.38 -21.16 27.12
N SER A 18 19.87 -22.20 26.44
CA SER A 18 21.04 -22.94 26.89
C SER A 18 22.35 -22.15 26.78
N GLY A 19 22.40 -21.09 25.96
CA GLY A 19 23.60 -20.27 25.78
C GLY A 19 24.78 -20.98 25.12
N HIS A 20 24.61 -22.22 24.64
CA HIS A 20 25.70 -22.96 23.99
C HIS A 20 26.14 -22.24 22.70
N VAL A 21 27.46 -22.15 22.53
CA VAL A 21 28.11 -21.49 21.37
C VAL A 21 27.74 -22.18 20.05
N ASN A 22 27.36 -23.47 20.08
CA ASN A 22 26.97 -24.23 18.90
C ASN A 22 25.66 -23.75 18.24
N LEU A 23 24.92 -22.80 18.84
CA LEU A 23 23.73 -22.22 18.22
C LEU A 23 24.01 -21.65 16.82
N LYS A 24 25.21 -21.09 16.60
CA LYS A 24 25.63 -20.56 15.29
C LYS A 24 25.61 -21.61 14.17
N ASP A 25 25.87 -22.87 14.52
CA ASP A 25 25.91 -23.99 13.56
C ASP A 25 24.53 -24.64 13.44
N ARG A 26 23.69 -24.52 14.48
CA ARG A 26 22.33 -25.06 14.54
C ARG A 26 21.31 -24.17 13.84
N LEU A 27 21.49 -22.85 13.84
CA LEU A 27 20.58 -21.89 13.20
C LEU A 27 21.34 -21.03 12.22
N THR A 28 21.06 -21.19 10.92
CA THR A 28 21.64 -20.36 9.86
C THR A 28 20.55 -19.74 8.99
N ILE A 29 20.85 -18.58 8.42
CA ILE A 29 19.94 -17.82 7.56
C ILE A 29 20.68 -17.49 6.28
N GLU A 30 20.11 -17.89 5.15
CA GLU A 30 20.56 -17.55 3.80
C GLU A 30 19.47 -16.71 3.14
N LEU A 31 19.83 -15.60 2.52
CA LEU A 31 18.90 -14.75 1.77
C LEU A 31 19.21 -14.86 0.28
N HIS A 32 18.17 -15.01 -0.52
CA HIS A 32 18.29 -15.03 -1.97
C HIS A 32 18.58 -13.63 -2.51
N PRO A 33 19.14 -13.51 -3.74
CA PRO A 33 19.49 -12.22 -4.34
C PRO A 33 18.30 -11.28 -4.55
N ASP A 34 17.06 -11.79 -4.57
CA ASP A 34 15.85 -10.99 -4.71
C ASP A 34 15.48 -10.19 -3.45
N GLY A 35 16.18 -10.44 -2.33
CA GLY A 35 15.97 -9.78 -1.05
C GLY A 35 14.63 -10.08 -0.37
N ARG A 36 13.84 -11.02 -0.92
CA ARG A 36 12.49 -11.35 -0.44
C ARG A 36 12.32 -12.80 -0.06
N HIS A 37 13.11 -13.70 -0.62
CA HIS A 37 13.13 -15.10 -0.25
C HIS A 37 14.44 -15.49 0.43
N GLY A 38 14.44 -16.62 1.10
CA GLY A 38 15.63 -17.16 1.75
C GLY A 38 15.36 -18.55 2.31
N ILE A 39 16.40 -19.11 2.92
CA ILE A 39 16.35 -20.42 3.55
C ILE A 39 16.84 -20.26 4.99
N VAL A 40 15.98 -20.59 5.95
CA VAL A 40 16.40 -20.71 7.35
C VAL A 40 16.65 -22.18 7.64
N ARG A 41 17.85 -22.53 8.09
CA ARG A 41 18.17 -23.92 8.48
C ARG A 41 18.19 -24.05 9.98
N VAL A 42 17.42 -25.00 10.50
CA VAL A 42 17.39 -25.37 11.92
C VAL A 42 17.87 -26.80 12.04
N ASP A 43 18.98 -27.03 12.73
CA ASP A 43 19.66 -28.33 12.81
C ASP A 43 19.87 -28.94 11.42
N ARG A 44 20.31 -28.10 10.47
CA ARG A 44 20.50 -28.41 9.04
C ARG A 44 19.22 -28.71 8.24
N VAL A 45 18.05 -28.72 8.87
CA VAL A 45 16.76 -28.86 8.17
C VAL A 45 16.40 -27.52 7.51
N PRO A 46 16.30 -27.46 6.17
CA PRO A 46 15.97 -26.23 5.46
C PRO A 46 14.47 -25.92 5.55
N LEU A 47 14.15 -24.65 5.82
CA LEU A 47 12.80 -24.11 5.81
C LEU A 47 12.74 -23.01 4.75
N ALA A 48 11.74 -23.07 3.88
CA ALA A 48 11.47 -22.01 2.92
C ALA A 48 11.08 -20.74 3.68
N SER A 49 11.73 -19.62 3.39
CA SER A 49 11.52 -18.37 4.12
C SER A 49 11.19 -17.21 3.20
N LYS A 50 10.30 -16.33 3.69
CA LYS A 50 9.85 -15.13 2.98
C LYS A 50 9.90 -13.90 3.87
N LEU A 51 10.54 -12.84 3.39
CA LEU A 51 10.63 -11.55 4.06
C LEU A 51 9.40 -10.70 3.71
N VAL A 52 8.57 -10.43 4.72
CA VAL A 52 7.33 -9.69 4.59
C VAL A 52 7.35 -8.36 5.34
N ASP A 53 6.61 -7.38 4.82
CA ASP A 53 6.52 -6.03 5.37
C ASP A 53 5.36 -5.93 6.36
N LEU A 54 5.71 -5.67 7.62
CA LEU A 54 4.76 -5.48 8.71
C LEU A 54 3.98 -4.17 8.53
N PRO A 55 2.71 -4.13 8.93
CA PRO A 55 1.89 -2.93 8.82
C PRO A 55 2.22 -1.85 9.84
N CYS A 56 2.69 -2.25 11.02
CA CYS A 56 3.00 -1.33 12.12
C CYS A 56 4.51 -1.24 12.26
N VAL A 57 5.03 -0.02 12.37
CA VAL A 57 6.40 0.22 12.86
C VAL A 57 6.46 -0.27 14.31
N MET A 58 7.51 -1.03 14.62
CA MET A 58 7.75 -1.57 15.96
C MET A 58 9.10 -1.09 16.44
N GLU A 59 9.15 -0.46 17.61
CA GLU A 59 10.39 -0.01 18.21
C GLU A 59 10.94 -1.11 19.13
N SER A 60 12.25 -1.33 19.05
CA SER A 60 12.99 -2.10 20.05
C SER A 60 13.64 -1.14 21.03
N LEU A 61 13.48 -1.42 22.32
CA LEU A 61 14.02 -0.61 23.40
C LEU A 61 14.80 -1.49 24.36
N LYS A 62 15.94 -0.99 24.83
CA LYS A 62 16.71 -1.60 25.91
C LYS A 62 16.54 -0.82 27.21
N THR A 63 16.64 -1.52 28.34
CA THR A 63 16.57 -0.95 29.67
C THR A 63 17.46 -1.75 30.61
N ILE A 64 17.93 -1.11 31.69
CA ILE A 64 18.63 -1.76 32.81
C ILE A 64 17.75 -1.71 34.07
N ASP A 65 17.10 -0.56 34.32
CA ASP A 65 16.29 -0.28 35.51
C ASP A 65 14.80 -0.65 35.37
N LYS A 66 14.36 -1.05 34.17
CA LYS A 66 12.95 -1.33 33.80
C LYS A 66 12.02 -0.11 33.91
N LYS A 67 12.58 1.10 33.95
CA LYS A 67 11.83 2.37 34.02
C LYS A 67 12.22 3.30 32.88
N THR A 68 13.52 3.46 32.66
CA THR A 68 14.08 4.27 31.57
C THR A 68 14.39 3.36 30.40
N PHE A 69 13.84 3.68 29.24
CA PHE A 69 13.99 2.89 28.02
C PHE A 69 14.69 3.70 26.94
N TYR A 70 15.64 3.06 26.27
CA TYR A 70 16.42 3.66 25.18
C TYR A 70 16.13 2.91 23.89
N LYS A 71 15.69 3.64 22.86
CA LYS A 71 15.43 3.08 21.53
C LYS A 71 16.72 2.52 20.92
N THR A 72 16.65 1.32 20.34
CA THR A 72 17.78 0.66 19.68
C THR A 72 17.58 0.50 18.17
N ALA A 73 16.35 0.25 17.72
CA ALA A 73 16.05 0.09 16.30
C ALA A 73 14.54 0.16 16.01
N ASP A 74 14.22 0.51 14.77
CA ASP A 74 12.90 0.31 14.17
C ASP A 74 12.83 -1.04 13.44
N ILE A 75 11.74 -1.76 13.63
CA ILE A 75 11.48 -3.06 13.04
C ILE A 75 10.18 -2.96 12.24
N CYS A 76 10.30 -3.14 10.92
CA CYS A 76 9.16 -3.10 9.99
C CYS A 76 9.02 -4.37 9.14
N GLN A 77 9.89 -5.37 9.33
CA GLN A 77 9.89 -6.60 8.54
C GLN A 77 9.95 -7.87 9.40
N MET A 78 9.43 -8.96 8.82
CA MET A 78 9.43 -10.28 9.41
C MET A 78 9.85 -11.32 8.38
N LEU A 79 10.87 -12.12 8.71
CA LEU A 79 11.23 -13.32 7.95
C LEU A 79 10.35 -14.47 8.47
N VAL A 80 9.46 -14.97 7.61
CA VAL A 80 8.53 -16.06 7.95
C VAL A 80 9.03 -17.33 7.29
N SER A 81 9.29 -18.35 8.09
CA SER A 81 9.70 -19.67 7.60
C SER A 81 8.53 -20.65 7.67
N THR A 82 8.40 -21.49 6.65
CA THR A 82 7.38 -22.53 6.54
C THR A 82 8.05 -23.88 6.29
N VAL A 83 7.40 -24.95 6.73
CA VAL A 83 7.84 -26.34 6.46
C VAL A 83 7.63 -26.65 4.99
N ASP A 84 6.46 -26.26 4.48
CA ASP A 84 6.08 -26.41 3.09
C ASP A 84 6.41 -25.13 2.32
N GLY A 85 7.05 -25.26 1.16
CA GLY A 85 7.39 -24.15 0.30
C GLY A 85 8.57 -24.46 -0.59
N ASP A 86 8.68 -23.72 -1.69
CA ASP A 86 9.83 -23.83 -2.57
C ASP A 86 11.05 -23.18 -1.90
N LEU A 87 12.15 -23.93 -1.79
CA LEU A 87 13.41 -23.43 -1.25
C LEU A 87 14.09 -22.47 -2.23
N TYR A 88 13.87 -22.65 -3.53
CA TYR A 88 14.44 -21.84 -4.60
C TYR A 88 13.33 -21.39 -5.55
N PRO A 89 12.43 -20.51 -5.08
CA PRO A 89 11.34 -20.02 -5.92
C PRO A 89 11.91 -19.38 -7.18
N PRO A 90 11.29 -19.61 -8.35
CA PRO A 90 11.81 -19.12 -9.61
C PRO A 90 11.98 -17.60 -9.56
N VAL A 91 13.15 -17.14 -9.97
CA VAL A 91 13.43 -15.72 -10.16
C VAL A 91 12.53 -15.27 -11.31
N GLU A 92 11.46 -14.54 -10.99
CA GLU A 92 10.60 -13.96 -12.01
C GLU A 92 11.39 -12.84 -12.71
N GLU A 93 12.13 -13.19 -13.76
CA GLU A 93 12.78 -12.21 -14.62
C GLU A 93 11.75 -11.18 -15.13
N PRO A 94 12.14 -9.91 -15.27
CA PRO A 94 11.29 -8.91 -15.86
C PRO A 94 11.11 -9.26 -17.35
N VAL A 95 10.07 -10.05 -17.65
CA VAL A 95 9.62 -10.25 -19.02
C VAL A 95 9.29 -8.86 -19.56
N ALA A 96 10.13 -8.35 -20.45
CA ALA A 96 9.95 -7.08 -21.12
C ALA A 96 8.69 -7.16 -22.00
N THR A 97 7.54 -6.93 -21.39
CA THR A 97 6.29 -6.70 -22.11
C THR A 97 6.34 -5.28 -22.66
N THR A 98 6.11 -5.11 -23.95
CA THR A 98 6.10 -3.82 -24.67
C THR A 98 5.01 -2.85 -24.19
N ASP A 99 4.07 -3.31 -23.35
CA ASP A 99 3.00 -2.49 -22.77
C ASP A 99 3.31 -1.97 -21.34
N PRO A 100 3.56 -0.66 -21.16
CA PRO A 100 3.91 -0.08 -19.86
C PRO A 100 2.76 -0.08 -18.82
N LYS A 101 1.50 -0.28 -19.24
CA LYS A 101 0.35 -0.45 -18.31
C LYS A 101 0.27 -1.87 -17.74
N ALA A 102 0.67 -2.89 -18.53
CA ALA A 102 0.67 -4.28 -18.10
C ALA A 102 1.81 -4.58 -17.11
N SER A 103 2.99 -4.01 -17.34
CA SER A 103 4.14 -4.14 -16.45
C SER A 103 3.86 -3.54 -15.05
N LYS A 104 3.33 -2.31 -14.97
CA LYS A 104 2.97 -1.66 -13.69
C LYS A 104 1.96 -2.46 -12.87
N LYS A 105 0.97 -3.10 -13.51
CA LYS A 105 -0.04 -3.92 -12.82
C LYS A 105 0.59 -5.21 -12.27
N LYS A 106 1.43 -5.87 -13.06
CA LYS A 106 2.15 -7.09 -12.67
C LYS A 106 3.09 -6.82 -11.49
N ASP A 107 3.85 -5.73 -11.52
CA ASP A 107 4.77 -5.35 -10.43
C ASP A 107 4.02 -5.04 -9.13
N LYS A 108 2.89 -4.33 -9.22
CA LYS A 108 2.04 -4.05 -8.07
C LYS A 108 1.45 -5.32 -7.46
N ASP A 109 1.12 -6.32 -8.26
CA ASP A 109 0.64 -7.62 -7.78
C ASP A 109 1.76 -8.45 -7.16
N LYS A 110 2.99 -8.37 -7.68
CA LYS A 110 4.18 -8.97 -7.06
C LYS A 110 4.45 -8.37 -5.68
N GLU A 111 4.39 -7.05 -5.53
CA GLU A 111 4.67 -6.39 -4.25
C GLU A 111 3.65 -6.78 -3.16
N LYS A 112 2.37 -6.95 -3.54
CA LYS A 112 1.31 -7.38 -2.61
C LYS A 112 1.59 -8.72 -1.93
N LYS A 113 2.34 -9.64 -2.57
CA LYS A 113 2.62 -10.98 -2.00
C LYS A 113 3.55 -10.93 -0.78
N PHE A 114 4.27 -9.81 -0.60
CA PHE A 114 5.16 -9.57 0.53
C PHE A 114 4.55 -8.66 1.59
N ILE A 115 3.31 -8.19 1.41
CA ILE A 115 2.63 -7.34 2.39
C ILE A 115 1.98 -8.21 3.46
N TRP A 116 2.42 -8.04 4.71
CA TRP A 116 1.79 -8.71 5.85
C TRP A 116 0.57 -7.92 6.35
N ASN A 117 -0.56 -8.60 6.52
CA ASN A 117 -1.85 -7.96 6.80
C ASN A 117 -2.13 -7.70 8.30
N HIS A 118 -1.31 -8.23 9.19
CA HIS A 118 -1.59 -8.24 10.64
C HIS A 118 -0.45 -7.58 11.43
N GLY A 119 -0.75 -6.97 12.56
CA GLY A 119 0.28 -6.71 13.57
C GLY A 119 0.75 -8.03 14.23
N ILE A 120 1.83 -7.95 15.00
CA ILE A 120 2.34 -9.11 15.75
C ILE A 120 1.44 -9.43 16.96
N THR A 121 0.86 -8.41 17.60
CA THR A 121 0.02 -8.57 18.78
C THR A 121 -1.44 -8.90 18.42
N LEU A 122 -2.12 -9.64 19.30
CA LEU A 122 -3.49 -10.13 19.09
C LEU A 122 -4.48 -9.02 18.68
N PRO A 123 -4.54 -7.84 19.34
CA PRO A 123 -5.50 -6.81 18.97
C PRO A 123 -5.30 -6.28 17.54
N LEU A 124 -4.08 -6.35 17.01
CA LEU A 124 -3.71 -5.81 15.69
C LEU A 124 -3.92 -6.83 14.55
N LYS A 125 -4.70 -7.90 14.77
CA LYS A 125 -5.16 -8.75 13.67
C LYS A 125 -5.94 -7.91 12.64
N ASN A 126 -5.57 -8.09 11.37
CA ASN A 126 -6.15 -7.39 10.20
C ASN A 126 -6.07 -5.86 10.26
N VAL A 127 -5.04 -5.29 10.92
CA VAL A 127 -4.92 -3.84 11.15
C VAL A 127 -5.00 -3.00 9.87
N ARG A 128 -4.41 -3.44 8.75
CA ARG A 128 -4.43 -2.71 7.47
C ARG A 128 -5.84 -2.46 6.93
N LYS A 129 -6.76 -3.42 7.15
CA LYS A 129 -8.14 -3.35 6.66
C LYS A 129 -9.10 -2.77 7.69
N ARG A 130 -8.82 -2.98 8.98
CA ARG A 130 -9.77 -2.71 10.07
C ARG A 130 -9.48 -1.46 10.89
N ARG A 131 -8.20 -1.13 11.13
CA ARG A 131 -7.81 -0.05 12.06
C ARG A 131 -7.01 1.08 11.43
N PHE A 132 -6.45 0.87 10.24
CA PHE A 132 -5.82 1.96 9.49
C PHE A 132 -6.86 2.72 8.69
N ARG A 133 -6.98 4.02 8.97
CA ARG A 133 -7.75 4.96 8.15
C ARG A 133 -7.08 5.03 6.77
N LYS A 134 -7.82 4.77 5.71
CA LYS A 134 -7.32 4.87 4.33
C LYS A 134 -7.21 6.34 3.93
N THR A 135 -6.11 6.69 3.28
CA THR A 135 -5.95 8.02 2.67
C THR A 135 -6.92 8.16 1.51
N ALA A 136 -7.78 9.17 1.56
CA ALA A 136 -8.60 9.56 0.41
C ALA A 136 -7.67 10.20 -0.63
N LYS A 137 -7.61 9.63 -1.82
CA LYS A 137 -6.85 10.23 -2.92
C LYS A 137 -7.68 11.34 -3.55
N LYS A 138 -7.09 12.51 -3.79
CA LYS A 138 -7.71 13.54 -4.62
C LYS A 138 -7.79 13.00 -6.04
N LYS A 139 -9.00 12.72 -6.53
CA LYS A 139 -9.26 12.07 -7.85
C LYS A 139 -8.49 12.73 -9.01
N TYR A 140 -8.23 14.03 -8.91
CA TYR A 140 -7.59 14.82 -9.96
C TYR A 140 -6.08 14.59 -10.13
N ILE A 141 -5.37 14.02 -9.14
CA ILE A 141 -3.89 13.92 -9.16
C ILE A 141 -3.41 12.60 -9.82
N GLU A 142 -4.27 11.60 -9.97
CA GLU A 142 -3.88 10.27 -10.47
C GLU A 142 -4.62 9.83 -11.73
N SER A 143 -4.87 10.74 -12.66
CA SER A 143 -5.30 10.33 -14.00
C SER A 143 -4.25 10.74 -15.03
N PRO A 144 -3.18 9.94 -15.20
CA PRO A 144 -2.17 10.19 -16.23
C PRO A 144 -2.78 10.23 -17.64
N ASP A 145 -3.92 9.56 -17.84
CA ASP A 145 -4.68 9.64 -19.08
C ASP A 145 -5.36 11.02 -19.25
N VAL A 146 -5.90 11.61 -18.17
CA VAL A 146 -6.44 12.99 -18.19
C VAL A 146 -5.32 14.00 -18.37
N GLU A 147 -4.18 13.85 -17.68
CA GLU A 147 -3.03 14.75 -17.87
C GLU A 147 -2.51 14.71 -19.31
N LYS A 148 -2.41 13.52 -19.89
CA LYS A 148 -2.03 13.34 -21.30
C LYS A 148 -3.02 14.02 -22.23
N GLU A 149 -4.31 13.85 -21.99
CA GLU A 149 -5.36 14.42 -22.84
C GLU A 149 -5.45 15.95 -22.70
N VAL A 150 -5.37 16.48 -21.48
CA VAL A 150 -5.27 17.93 -21.23
C VAL A 150 -4.06 18.51 -21.94
N LYS A 151 -2.89 17.84 -21.86
CA LYS A 151 -1.70 18.29 -22.57
C LYS A 151 -1.88 18.26 -24.10
N ARG A 152 -2.57 17.25 -24.63
CA ARG A 152 -2.89 17.15 -26.07
C ARG A 152 -3.80 18.30 -26.50
N LEU A 153 -4.87 18.57 -25.75
CA LEU A 153 -5.80 19.67 -26.01
C LEU A 153 -5.08 21.02 -26.00
N LEU A 154 -4.32 21.31 -24.94
CA LEU A 154 -3.57 22.56 -24.82
C LEU A 154 -2.50 22.73 -25.92
N SER A 155 -1.87 21.65 -26.37
CA SER A 155 -0.91 21.72 -27.48
C SER A 155 -1.61 22.02 -28.81
N THR A 156 -2.77 21.41 -29.04
CA THR A 156 -3.60 21.66 -30.24
C THR A 156 -4.10 23.10 -30.27
N ASP A 157 -4.55 23.60 -29.12
CA ASP A 157 -5.02 24.98 -28.95
C ASP A 157 -3.91 26.01 -29.18
N ALA A 158 -2.67 25.70 -28.78
CA ALA A 158 -1.52 26.57 -29.02
C ALA A 158 -1.12 26.67 -30.51
N GLU A 159 -1.41 25.63 -31.30
CA GLU A 159 -1.19 25.60 -32.76
C GLU A 159 -2.34 26.25 -33.55
N ALA A 160 -3.50 26.47 -32.92
CA ALA A 160 -4.67 27.02 -33.57
C ALA A 160 -4.59 28.54 -33.76
N VAL A 161 -5.22 29.05 -34.82
CA VAL A 161 -5.31 30.50 -35.11
C VAL A 161 -6.26 31.21 -34.14
N SER A 162 -7.27 30.52 -33.63
CA SER A 162 -8.24 31.03 -32.65
C SER A 162 -8.83 29.85 -31.85
N THR A 163 -9.10 30.07 -30.57
CA THR A 163 -9.66 29.06 -29.66
C THR A 163 -10.88 29.62 -28.92
N ARG A 164 -11.93 28.80 -28.77
CA ARG A 164 -13.14 29.10 -27.99
C ARG A 164 -13.60 27.81 -27.30
N TRP A 165 -13.95 27.91 -26.02
CA TRP A 165 -14.56 26.83 -25.26
C TRP A 165 -15.80 27.35 -24.54
N GLU A 166 -16.74 26.43 -24.27
CA GLU A 166 -18.00 26.70 -23.60
C GLU A 166 -18.37 25.48 -22.75
N ILE A 167 -18.93 25.70 -21.55
CA ILE A 167 -19.37 24.61 -20.67
C ILE A 167 -20.84 24.35 -20.97
N ILE A 168 -21.14 23.18 -21.51
CA ILE A 168 -22.53 22.75 -21.77
C ILE A 168 -22.95 21.84 -20.61
N ALA A 169 -24.04 22.21 -19.92
CA ALA A 169 -24.65 21.34 -18.92
C ALA A 169 -25.46 20.24 -19.63
N GLU A 170 -25.34 18.99 -19.16
CA GLU A 170 -26.00 17.82 -19.80
C GLU A 170 -27.54 17.91 -19.85
N ASP A 171 -28.15 18.80 -19.08
CA ASP A 171 -29.61 18.92 -18.96
C ASP A 171 -30.27 19.77 -20.06
N GLU A 172 -29.52 20.55 -20.86
CA GLU A 172 -30.12 21.52 -21.80
C GLU A 172 -30.43 20.95 -23.20
N THR A 173 -30.05 19.71 -23.50
CA THR A 173 -30.21 19.13 -24.86
C THR A 173 -31.53 18.41 -25.13
N LYS A 174 -32.52 18.46 -24.22
CA LYS A 174 -33.82 17.79 -24.43
C LYS A 174 -34.98 18.69 -24.84
N GLU A 175 -34.84 20.00 -24.86
CA GLU A 175 -35.95 20.88 -25.23
C GLU A 175 -35.49 21.91 -26.28
N THR A 176 -35.63 21.54 -27.54
CA THR A 176 -35.65 22.52 -28.63
C THR A 176 -36.62 22.09 -29.71
N GLU A 177 -37.91 22.13 -29.40
CA GLU A 177 -38.95 22.38 -30.40
C GLU A 177 -40.05 23.30 -29.82
N ASN A 178 -40.28 24.40 -30.56
CA ASN A 178 -41.45 25.27 -30.59
C ASN A 178 -41.52 26.56 -29.74
N GLN A 179 -41.38 27.64 -30.53
CA GLN A 179 -42.14 28.90 -30.53
C GLN A 179 -41.74 29.98 -29.53
N GLY A 180 -41.26 31.08 -30.10
CA GLY A 180 -40.87 32.29 -29.39
C GLY A 180 -42.04 33.10 -28.89
N LEU A 181 -41.73 33.94 -27.91
CA LEU A 181 -42.36 35.21 -27.59
C LEU A 181 -41.34 35.99 -26.75
N ASP A 182 -40.98 37.18 -27.22
CA ASP A 182 -40.27 38.19 -26.44
C ASP A 182 -41.06 38.55 -25.18
N ILE A 183 -40.34 39.02 -24.13
CA ILE A 183 -40.61 40.24 -23.35
C ILE A 183 -40.02 40.15 -21.92
N SER A 184 -38.92 40.91 -21.74
CA SER A 184 -38.46 41.69 -20.57
C SER A 184 -38.03 41.04 -19.24
N SER A 185 -36.81 41.41 -18.83
CA SER A 185 -36.32 41.50 -17.44
C SER A 185 -37.22 42.42 -16.58
N PRO A 186 -37.37 42.14 -15.27
CA PRO A 186 -36.53 42.80 -14.24
C PRO A 186 -36.19 41.84 -13.08
N GLY A 187 -35.05 41.93 -12.42
CA GLY A 187 -34.79 42.94 -11.41
C GLY A 187 -34.42 42.27 -10.07
N MET A 188 -33.43 42.86 -9.40
CA MET A 188 -32.87 42.41 -8.13
C MET A 188 -33.89 42.40 -6.97
N SER A 189 -33.69 41.49 -6.01
CA SER A 189 -33.79 41.67 -4.54
C SER A 189 -34.40 40.46 -3.82
N GLY A 190 -33.88 40.13 -2.63
CA GLY A 190 -34.56 39.18 -1.74
C GLY A 190 -33.70 38.47 -0.70
N HIS A 191 -32.92 39.22 0.10
CA HIS A 191 -32.42 38.74 1.38
C HIS A 191 -33.59 38.43 2.34
N ARG A 192 -33.66 37.23 2.91
CA ARG A 192 -34.36 36.99 4.19
C ARG A 192 -33.61 35.97 5.05
N GLN A 193 -33.07 36.49 6.15
CA GLN A 193 -32.80 35.76 7.38
C GLN A 193 -34.13 35.27 7.98
N GLY A 194 -34.09 34.12 8.65
CA GLY A 194 -35.16 33.60 9.49
C GLY A 194 -34.57 32.70 10.56
N HIS A 195 -34.31 33.30 11.71
CA HIS A 195 -33.96 32.69 12.98
C HIS A 195 -35.26 32.13 13.58
N ASP A 196 -35.25 30.94 14.19
CA ASP A 196 -36.19 30.63 15.28
C ASP A 196 -35.60 29.60 16.24
N SER A 197 -35.80 29.88 17.52
CA SER A 197 -35.20 29.27 18.70
C SER A 197 -36.17 28.30 19.38
N LEU A 198 -35.58 27.30 20.06
CA LEU A 198 -35.95 26.72 21.37
C LEU A 198 -37.42 26.46 21.72
N GLU A 199 -37.72 25.17 21.89
CA GLU A 199 -38.11 24.59 23.19
C GLU A 199 -37.27 23.32 23.43
#